data_AF-A0A101CAQ7-F1
#
_entry.id   AF-A0A101CAQ7-F1
#
_cell.length_a   1.000
_cell.length_b   1.000
_cell.length_c   1.000
_cell.angle_alpha   90.00
_cell.angle_beta   90.00
_cell.angle_gamma   90.00
#
_symmetry.space_group_name_H-M   'P 1'
#
loop_
_entity.id
_entity.type
_entity.pdbx_description
1 polymer ?
#
loop_
_entity_poly.entity_id
_entity_poly.type
_entity_poly.pdbx_seq_one_letter_code
_entity_poly.pdbx_strand_id
1 'polypeptide(L)' 'MKAKLLNRYFFFAGLSLMILSFLMLTFTVKMFSATGDFPKFIIKLGEFCLVFWLPFLILGIIFLLVGIIVTVYKAKKTS' A
#
# COMPACT_ATOMS: atom_id res chain seq x y z
N MET A 1 -8.04 1.93 -27.19
CA MET A 1 -7.68 0.73 -26.40
C MET A 1 -6.68 0.98 -25.27
N LYS A 2 -5.58 1.74 -25.47
CA LYS A 2 -4.48 1.87 -24.49
C LYS A 2 -4.89 2.38 -23.10
N ALA A 3 -5.78 3.39 -23.01
CA ALA A 3 -6.21 3.95 -21.72
C ALA A 3 -7.02 2.98 -20.83
N LYS A 4 -7.72 1.99 -21.43
CA LYS A 4 -8.47 0.96 -20.66
C LYS A 4 -7.50 -0.04 -20.01
N LEU A 5 -6.43 -0.39 -20.73
CA LEU A 5 -5.37 -1.30 -20.28
C LEU A 5 -4.50 -0.64 -19.20
N LEU A 6 -4.14 0.63 -19.40
CA LEU A 6 -3.38 1.42 -18.43
C LEU A 6 -4.13 1.58 -17.10
N ASN A 7 -5.44 1.86 -17.15
CA ASN A 7 -6.27 1.93 -15.95
C ASN A 7 -6.34 0.60 -15.19
N ARG A 8 -6.46 -0.52 -15.93
CA ARG A 8 -6.43 -1.86 -15.32
C ARG A 8 -5.09 -2.13 -14.63
N TYR A 9 -3.98 -1.73 -15.25
CA TYR A 9 -2.65 -1.86 -14.67
C TYR A 9 -2.49 -1.04 -13.38
N PHE A 10 -2.90 0.24 -13.38
CA PHE A 10 -2.86 1.05 -12.17
C PHE A 10 -3.76 0.51 -11.07
N PHE A 11 -4.94 -0.02 -11.42
CA PHE A 11 -5.83 -0.65 -10.46
C PHE A 11 -5.22 -1.91 -9.85
N PHE A 12 -4.63 -2.79 -10.68
CA PHE A 12 -3.99 -4.02 -10.21
C PHE A 12 -2.72 -3.73 -9.39
N ALA A 13 -1.92 -2.77 -9.82
CA ALA A 13 -0.74 -2.31 -9.09
C ALA A 13 -1.13 -1.73 -7.71
N GLY A 14 -2.11 -0.83 -7.67
CA GLY A 14 -2.64 -0.27 -6.43
C GLY A 14 -3.22 -1.34 -5.50
N LEU A 15 -3.94 -2.32 -6.04
CA LEU A 15 -4.50 -3.43 -5.26
C LEU A 15 -3.42 -4.35 -4.69
N SER A 16 -2.37 -4.66 -5.47
CA SER A 16 -1.21 -5.43 -4.98
C SER A 16 -0.44 -4.68 -3.88
N LEU A 17 -0.25 -3.37 -4.05
CA LEU A 17 0.38 -2.49 -3.06
C LEU A 17 -0.44 -2.42 -1.77
N MET A 18 -1.76 -2.44 -1.88
CA MET A 18 -2.68 -2.42 -0.73
C MET A 18 -2.61 -3.73 0.06
N ILE A 19 -2.60 -4.88 -0.60
CA ILE A 19 -2.44 -6.20 0.05
C ILE A 19 -1.07 -6.30 0.72
N LEU A 20 0.00 -5.88 0.03
CA LEU A 20 1.35 -5.85 0.58
C LEU A 20 1.42 -4.94 1.82
N SER A 21 0.74 -3.79 1.76
CA SER A 21 0.62 -2.87 2.88
C SER A 21 -0.13 -3.49 4.07
N PHE A 22 -1.23 -4.19 3.83
CA PHE A 22 -1.96 -4.87 4.90
C PHE A 22 -1.13 -5.95 5.59
N LEU A 23 -0.34 -6.71 4.82
CA LEU A 23 0.61 -7.70 5.33
C LEU A 23 1.71 -7.07 6.20
N MET A 24 2.29 -5.96 5.75
CA MET A 24 3.33 -5.24 6.51
C MET A 24 2.76 -4.55 7.76
N LEU A 25 1.53 -4.03 7.69
CA LEU A 25 0.84 -3.46 8.85
C LEU A 25 0.58 -4.52 9.92
N THR A 26 0.05 -5.68 9.52
CA THR A 26 -0.19 -6.80 10.46
C THR A 26 1.10 -7.34 11.05
N PHE A 27 2.18 -7.43 10.25
CA PHE A 27 3.50 -7.81 10.75
C PHE A 27 4.05 -6.81 11.75
N THR A 28 3.97 -5.52 11.45
CA THR A 28 4.39 -4.43 12.35
C THR A 28 3.58 -4.46 13.65
N VAL A 29 2.25 -4.53 13.59
CA VAL A 29 1.40 -4.61 14.78
C VAL A 29 1.74 -5.84 15.60
N LYS A 30 2.00 -7.00 14.99
CA LYS A 30 2.45 -8.18 15.73
C LYS A 30 3.81 -7.97 16.41
N MET A 31 4.72 -7.27 15.76
CA MET A 31 6.05 -6.99 16.29
C MET A 31 6.02 -6.00 17.47
N PHE A 32 5.14 -4.99 17.42
CA PHE A 32 4.96 -4.00 18.49
C PHE A 32 4.00 -4.46 19.58
N SER A 33 3.02 -5.30 19.26
CA SER A 33 2.07 -5.87 20.22
C SER A 33 2.67 -7.03 20.99
N ALA A 34 3.65 -7.73 20.42
CA ALA A 34 4.54 -8.57 21.19
C ALA A 34 5.52 -7.65 21.93
N THR A 35 5.09 -7.09 23.06
CA THR A 35 5.95 -6.36 24.00
C THR A 35 6.68 -7.36 24.90
N GLY A 36 7.39 -8.31 24.28
CA GLY A 36 8.32 -9.20 24.98
C GLY A 36 9.71 -8.59 24.99
N ASP A 37 10.61 -9.08 25.86
CA ASP A 37 12.04 -8.79 25.83
C ASP A 37 12.69 -9.28 24.51
N PHE A 38 12.36 -8.62 23.40
CA PHE A 38 12.92 -8.93 22.11
C PHE A 38 14.35 -8.39 22.05
N PRO A 39 15.29 -9.18 21.51
CA PRO A 39 16.67 -8.73 21.37
C PRO A 39 16.71 -7.44 20.54
N LYS A 40 17.55 -6.48 20.96
CA LYS A 40 17.69 -5.15 20.33
C LYS A 40 17.81 -5.18 18.80
N PHE A 41 18.39 -6.25 18.25
CA PHE A 41 18.50 -6.47 16.81
C PHE A 41 17.14 -6.56 16.11
N ILE A 42 16.18 -7.29 16.69
CA ILE A 42 14.83 -7.48 16.14
C ILE A 42 14.07 -6.15 16.15
N ILE A 43 14.20 -5.36 17.22
CA ILE A 43 13.58 -4.03 17.32
C ILE A 43 14.12 -3.09 16.24
N LYS A 44 15.44 -3.03 16.06
CA LYS A 44 16.09 -2.22 15.01
C LYS A 44 15.68 -2.63 13.60
N LEU A 45 15.54 -3.93 13.36
CA LEU A 45 15.10 -4.46 12.08
C LEU A 45 13.63 -4.08 11.80
N GLY A 46 12.78 -4.10 12.84
CA GLY A 46 11.39 -3.63 12.78
C GLY A 46 11.28 -2.14 12.48
N GLU A 47 12.07 -1.29 13.15
CA GLU A 47 12.16 0.16 12.86
C GLU A 47 12.56 0.41 11.41
N PHE A 48 13.58 -0.29 10.91
CA PHE A 48 14.05 -0.12 9.53
C PHE A 48 13.00 -0.55 8.51
N CYS A 49 12.32 -1.66 8.78
CA CYS A 49 11.22 -2.15 7.96
C CYS A 49 10.07 -1.15 7.90
N LEU A 50 9.73 -0.52 9.04
CA LEU A 50 8.71 0.52 9.12
C LEU A 50 9.06 1.77 8.31
N VAL A 51 10.29 2.29 8.47
CA VAL A 51 10.76 3.47 7.74
C VAL A 51 10.76 3.22 6.24
N PHE A 52 11.16 2.02 5.81
CA PHE A 52 11.18 1.66 4.40
C PHE A 52 9.77 1.41 3.85
N TRP A 53 8.85 0.90 4.67
CA TRP A 53 7.49 0.59 4.24
C TRP A 53 6.57 1.80 4.16
N LEU A 54 6.71 2.78 5.07
CA LEU A 54 5.91 4.01 5.10
C LEU A 54 5.79 4.73 3.73
N PRO A 55 6.90 5.00 3.00
CA PRO A 55 6.82 5.65 1.69
C PRO A 55 6.12 4.78 0.64
N PHE A 56 6.25 3.44 0.70
CA PHE A 56 5.53 2.54 -0.20
C PHE A 56 4.02 2.55 0.05
N LEU A 57 3.61 2.62 1.32
CA LEU A 57 2.20 2.75 1.69
C LEU A 57 1.62 4.07 1.17
N ILE A 58 2.36 5.18 1.33
CA ILE A 58 1.98 6.49 0.78
C ILE A 58 1.83 6.42 -0.75
N LEU A 59 2.79 5.81 -1.45
CA LEU A 59 2.72 5.59 -2.89
C LEU A 59 1.48 4.78 -3.30
N GLY A 60 1.19 3.70 -2.57
CA GLY A 60 0.03 2.84 -2.80
C GLY A 60 -1.28 3.60 -2.68
N ILE A 61 -1.43 4.43 -1.65
CA ILE A 61 -2.61 5.30 -1.45
C ILE A 61 -2.78 6.27 -2.63
N ILE A 62 -1.68 6.92 -3.06
CA ILE A 62 -1.71 7.85 -4.20
C ILE A 62 -2.17 7.14 -5.47
N PHE A 63 -1.61 5.95 -5.77
CA PHE A 63 -2.02 5.18 -6.95
C PHE A 63 -3.50 4.77 -6.90
N LEU A 64 -4.00 4.39 -5.72
CA LEU A 64 -5.39 4.00 -5.54
C LEU A 64 -6.33 5.20 -5.75
N LEU A 65 -5.99 6.37 -5.19
CA LEU A 65 -6.70 7.62 -5.40
C LEU A 65 -6.76 8.01 -6.88
N VAL A 66 -5.63 7.96 -7.59
CA VAL A 66 -5.59 8.25 -9.03
C VAL A 66 -6.48 7.29 -9.81
N GLY A 67 -6.43 5.98 -9.50
CA GLY A 67 -7.30 4.98 -10.12
C GLY A 67 -8.79 5.25 -9.90
N ILE A 68 -9.18 5.62 -8.67
CA ILE A 68 -10.57 5.99 -8.33
C ILE A 68 -10.99 7.25 -9.09
N ILE A 69 -10.18 8.32 -9.04
CA ILE A 69 -10.48 9.59 -9.72
C ILE A 69 -10.69 9.34 -11.22
N VAL A 70 -9.79 8.62 -11.88
CA VAL A 70 -9.93 8.29 -13.31
C VAL A 70 -11.21 7.51 -13.58
N THR A 71 -11.56 6.56 -12.71
CA THR A 71 -12.76 5.73 -12.88
C THR A 71 -14.04 6.56 -12.69
N VAL A 72 -14.10 7.42 -11.67
CA VAL A 72 -15.24 8.31 -11.39
C VAL A 72 -15.41 9.36 -12.50
N TYR A 73 -14.34 10.00 -12.95
CA TYR A 73 -14.39 10.95 -14.07
C TYR A 73 -14.88 10.29 -15.36
N LYS A 74 -14.46 9.05 -15.61
CA LYS A 74 -14.91 8.31 -16.79
C LYS A 74 -16.38 7.88 -16.71
N ALA A 75 -16.86 7.54 -15.52
CA ALA A 75 -18.28 7.26 -15.27
C ALA A 75 -19.13 8.53 -15.51
N LYS A 76 -18.66 9.69 -15.03
CA LYS A 76 -19.37 10.98 -15.17
C LYS A 76 -19.46 11.49 -16.61
N LYS A 77 -18.48 11.16 -17.46
CA LYS A 77 -18.43 11.57 -18.88
C LYS A 77 -19.32 10.70 -19.80
N THR A 78 -19.87 9.60 -19.31
CA THR A 78 -20.74 8.68 -20.07
C THR A 78 -22.23 8.86 -19.70
N SER A 79 -22.55 9.82 -18.82
CA SER A 79 -23.92 10.19 -18.47
C SER A 79 -24.33 11.50 -19.11
#